data_AF-A0A1L9AWX5-F1
#
_entry.id   AF-A0A1L9AWX5-F1
#
_cell.length_a   1.000
_cell.length_b   1.000
_cell.length_c   1.000
_cell.angle_alpha   90.00
_cell.angle_beta   90.00
_cell.angle_gamma   90.00
#
_symmetry.space_group_name_H-M   'P 1'
#
loop_
_entity.id
_entity.type
_entity.pdbx_description
1 polymer ?
#
loop_
_entity_poly.entity_id
_entity_poly.type
_entity_poly.pdbx_seq_one_letter_code
_entity_poly.pdbx_strand_id
1 'polypeptide(L)'
;MAPRDLDIRIDRLVLELGGGPSGTPERRALLEAALRKLGERLANAPFRFQPLQAIALERLSIDTLSTEELLGPRGAERLADELYAEITRRLG
;
A
#
# COMPACT_ATOMS: atom_id res chain seq x y z
N MET A 1 28.00 -10.33 -5.91
CA MET A 1 27.24 -9.26 -5.22
C MET A 1 25.88 -9.83 -4.87
N ALA A 2 25.56 -9.98 -3.58
CA ALA A 2 24.21 -10.39 -3.17
C ALA A 2 23.20 -9.31 -3.60
N PRO A 3 22.00 -9.69 -4.05
CA PRO A 3 20.93 -8.72 -4.29
C PRO A 3 20.73 -7.93 -2.99
N ARG A 4 20.75 -6.61 -3.10
CA ARG A 4 20.36 -5.74 -1.99
C ARG A 4 18.86 -5.90 -1.87
N ASP A 5 18.44 -6.75 -0.94
CA ASP A 5 17.02 -6.96 -0.66
C ASP A 5 16.46 -5.70 -0.01
N LEU A 6 15.38 -5.19 -0.60
CA LEU A 6 14.59 -4.11 -0.03
C LEU A 6 13.62 -4.74 0.98
N ASP A 7 13.90 -4.56 2.27
CA ASP A 7 13.01 -4.99 3.35
C ASP A 7 12.04 -3.86 3.68
N ILE A 8 10.74 -4.08 3.43
CA ILE A 8 9.67 -3.13 3.73
C ILE A 8 8.80 -3.74 4.81
N ARG A 9 8.95 -3.24 6.04
CA ARG A 9 8.15 -3.65 7.18
C ARG A 9 6.97 -2.69 7.36
N ILE A 10 5.76 -3.17 7.10
CA ILE A 10 4.51 -2.44 7.40
C ILE A 10 4.04 -2.87 8.79
N ASP A 11 4.37 -2.08 9.81
CA ASP A 11 4.06 -2.41 11.21
C ASP A 11 2.59 -2.30 11.57
N ARG A 12 1.88 -1.38 10.90
CA ARG A 12 0.45 -1.17 11.11
C ARG A 12 -0.19 -0.53 9.89
N LEU A 13 -1.26 -1.15 9.40
CA LEU A 13 -2.13 -0.57 8.39
C LEU A 13 -3.54 -0.47 8.96
N VAL A 14 -4.08 0.74 9.04
CA VAL A 14 -5.46 1.00 9.46
C VAL A 14 -6.20 1.56 8.27
N LEU A 15 -7.21 0.83 7.80
CA LEU A 15 -8.12 1.32 6.76
C LEU A 15 -9.41 1.79 7.42
N GLU A 16 -9.64 3.10 7.45
CA GLU A 16 -10.87 3.70 7.92
C GLU A 16 -11.74 4.06 6.71
N LEU A 17 -12.66 3.17 6.35
CA LEU A 17 -13.68 3.47 5.34
C LEU A 17 -14.85 4.09 6.07
N GLY A 18 -15.17 5.35 5.76
CA GLY A 18 -16.28 6.08 6.36
C GLY A 18 -17.54 5.21 6.40
N GLY A 19 -18.13 5.07 7.61
CA GLY A 19 -19.45 4.44 7.78
C GLY A 19 -19.49 3.03 8.37
N GLY A 20 -18.47 2.54 9.05
CA GLY A 20 -18.60 1.33 9.88
C GLY A 20 -17.26 0.71 10.30
N PRO A 21 -17.26 -0.23 11.25
CA PRO A 21 -16.02 -0.85 11.73
C PRO A 21 -15.26 -1.51 10.58
N SER A 22 -13.95 -1.28 10.51
CA SER A 22 -12.99 -1.84 9.55
C SER A 22 -12.84 -3.38 9.60
N GLY A 23 -13.76 -4.06 10.30
CA GLY A 23 -13.69 -5.48 10.62
C GLY A 23 -14.51 -6.41 9.72
N THR A 24 -15.17 -5.90 8.67
CA THR A 24 -15.90 -6.80 7.76
C THR A 24 -14.90 -7.64 6.94
N PRO A 25 -15.16 -8.95 6.74
CA PRO A 25 -14.25 -9.84 6.01
C PRO A 25 -13.87 -9.32 4.61
N GLU A 26 -14.81 -8.68 3.93
CA GLU A 26 -14.62 -8.09 2.60
C GLU A 26 -13.58 -6.97 2.60
N ARG A 27 -13.63 -6.08 3.61
CA ARG A 27 -12.65 -4.99 3.76
C ARG A 27 -11.26 -5.54 4.06
N ARG A 28 -11.17 -6.61 4.86
CA ARG A 28 -9.89 -7.30 5.12
C ARG A 28 -9.33 -7.95 3.86
N ALA A 29 -10.15 -8.69 3.12
CA ALA A 29 -9.74 -9.33 1.87
C ALA A 29 -9.27 -8.31 0.82
N LEU A 30 -9.98 -7.19 0.71
CA LEU A 30 -9.58 -6.07 -0.14
C LEU A 30 -8.21 -5.51 0.26
N LEU A 31 -7.98 -5.29 1.56
CA LEU A 31 -6.72 -4.77 2.08
C LEU A 31 -5.56 -5.72 1.81
N GLU A 32 -5.75 -7.02 2.05
CA GLU A 32 -4.76 -8.06 1.75
C GLU A 32 -4.42 -8.12 0.26
N ALA A 33 -5.43 -8.02 -0.61
CA ALA A 33 -5.24 -7.97 -2.05
C ALA A 33 -4.47 -6.71 -2.49
N ALA A 34 -4.79 -5.55 -1.92
CA ALA A 34 -4.09 -4.30 -2.21
C ALA A 34 -2.63 -4.34 -1.74
N LEU A 35 -2.38 -4.86 -0.52
CA LEU A 35 -1.03 -5.02 0.03
C LEU A 35 -0.18 -5.97 -0.82
N ARG A 36 -0.75 -7.08 -1.29
CA ARG A 36 -0.05 -8.00 -2.19
C ARG A 36 0.37 -7.30 -3.48
N LYS A 37 -0.55 -6.58 -4.13
CA LYS A 37 -0.28 -5.81 -5.35
C LYS A 37 0.75 -4.70 -5.12
N LEU A 38 0.69 -4.04 -3.97
CA LEU A 38 1.68 -3.05 -3.57
C LEU A 38 3.08 -3.68 -3.45
N GLY A 39 3.19 -4.82 -2.78
CA GLY A 39 4.44 -5.58 -2.66
C GLY A 39 5.02 -5.96 -4.01
N GLU A 40 4.19 -6.45 -4.93
CA GLU A 40 4.59 -6.76 -6.32
C GLU A 40 5.16 -5.52 -7.04
N ARG A 41 4.57 -4.35 -6.83
CA ARG A 41 5.03 -3.10 -7.47
C ARG A 41 6.33 -2.62 -6.88
N LEU A 42 6.45 -2.64 -5.55
CA LEU A 42 7.67 -2.25 -4.85
C LEU A 42 8.84 -3.18 -5.22
N ALA A 43 8.59 -4.48 -5.40
CA ALA A 43 9.59 -5.44 -5.86
C ALA A 43 10.10 -5.19 -7.30
N ASN A 44 9.31 -4.49 -8.12
CA ASN A 44 9.65 -4.11 -9.49
C ASN A 44 10.05 -2.64 -9.63
N ALA A 45 10.08 -1.89 -8.52
CA ALA A 45 10.32 -0.46 -8.56
C ALA A 45 11.80 -0.12 -8.77
N PRO A 46 12.12 1.01 -9.43
CA PRO A 46 13.49 1.36 -9.80
C PRO A 46 14.42 1.60 -8.59
N PHE A 47 13.88 1.89 -7.42
CA PHE A 47 14.63 2.09 -6.17
C PHE A 47 15.02 0.76 -5.47
N ARG A 48 14.63 -0.41 -5.99
CA ARG A 48 15.11 -1.73 -5.49
C ARG A 48 16.64 -1.85 -5.46
N PHE A 49 17.34 -1.08 -6.29
CA PHE A 49 18.81 -1.11 -6.38
C PHE A 49 19.49 0.01 -5.58
N GLN A 50 18.73 0.90 -4.96
CA GLN A 50 19.26 1.98 -4.15
C GLN A 50 19.33 1.55 -2.68
N PRO A 51 20.39 1.93 -1.95
CA PRO A 51 20.43 1.76 -0.50
C PRO A 51 19.42 2.71 0.13
N LEU A 52 18.15 2.28 0.20
CA LEU A 52 17.14 2.97 0.97
C LEU A 52 17.46 2.76 2.45
N GLN A 53 17.65 3.86 3.19
CA GLN A 53 17.57 3.79 4.65
C GLN A 53 16.17 3.27 5.01
N ALA A 54 16.04 2.52 6.11
CA ALA A 54 14.73 2.06 6.55
C ALA A 54 13.81 3.28 6.72
N ILE A 55 12.76 3.38 5.90
CA ILE A 55 11.82 4.49 5.98
C ILE A 55 10.63 4.03 6.81
N ALA A 56 10.54 4.61 8.00
CA ALA A 56 9.35 4.50 8.82
C ALA A 56 8.27 5.42 8.24
N LEU A 57 7.29 4.83 7.55
CA LEU A 57 6.09 5.54 7.16
C LEU A 57 5.12 5.51 8.33
N GLU A 58 5.14 6.54 9.17
CA GLU A 58 4.29 6.61 10.38
C GLU A 58 2.80 6.58 10.05
N ARG A 59 2.40 7.18 8.91
CA ARG A 59 1.03 7.18 8.40
C ARG A 59 1.00 7.47 6.91
N LEU A 60 0.25 6.65 6.16
CA LEU A 60 -0.16 6.92 4.78
C LEU A 60 -1.67 7.23 4.81
N SER A 61 -2.06 8.41 4.32
CA SER A 61 -3.47 8.78 4.13
C SER A 61 -3.76 8.83 2.64
N ILE A 62 -4.90 8.26 2.24
CA ILE A 62 -5.37 8.29 0.86
C ILE A 62 -6.79 8.83 0.90
N ASP A 63 -6.94 10.08 0.48
CA ASP A 63 -8.22 10.81 0.54
C ASP A 63 -8.93 10.80 -0.83
N THR A 64 -8.34 10.13 -1.83
CA THR A 64 -8.75 10.20 -3.25
C THR A 64 -9.76 9.14 -3.68
N LEU A 65 -9.97 8.08 -2.88
CA LEU A 65 -10.82 6.95 -3.26
C LEU A 65 -12.17 6.99 -2.55
N SER A 66 -13.25 6.98 -3.32
CA SER A 66 -14.59 6.78 -2.77
C SER A 66 -14.78 5.33 -2.29
N THR A 67 -15.71 5.10 -1.35
CA THR A 67 -16.03 3.73 -0.87
C THR A 67 -16.54 2.84 -2.00
N GLU A 68 -17.27 3.40 -2.97
CA GLU A 68 -17.78 2.66 -4.13
C GLU A 68 -16.64 2.17 -5.03
N GLU A 69 -15.69 3.04 -5.35
CA GLU A 69 -14.50 2.65 -6.14
C GLU A 69 -13.66 1.59 -5.43
N LEU A 70 -13.56 1.71 -4.10
CA LEU A 70 -12.72 0.86 -3.28
C LEU A 70 -13.35 -0.52 -3.04
N LEU A 71 -14.68 -0.63 -3.00
CA LEU A 71 -15.39 -1.91 -2.93
C LEU A 71 -15.67 -2.51 -4.33
N GLY A 72 -15.43 -1.75 -5.39
CA GLY A 72 -15.61 -2.21 -6.77
C GLY A 72 -14.58 -3.26 -7.22
N PRO A 73 -14.77 -3.85 -8.42
CA PRO A 73 -13.93 -4.94 -8.93
C PRO A 73 -12.43 -4.62 -9.02
N ARG A 74 -12.07 -3.34 -9.16
CA ARG A 74 -10.68 -2.85 -9.25
C ARG A 74 -10.20 -2.13 -7.99
N GLY A 75 -10.98 -2.13 -6.91
CA GLY A 75 -10.67 -1.37 -5.70
C GLY A 75 -9.33 -1.70 -5.08
N ALA A 76 -8.96 -2.99 -5.04
CA ALA A 76 -7.65 -3.43 -4.54
C ALA A 76 -6.48 -2.91 -5.40
N GLU A 77 -6.66 -2.86 -6.72
CA GLU A 77 -5.66 -2.35 -7.66
C GLU A 77 -5.48 -0.83 -7.49
N ARG A 78 -6.60 -0.11 -7.39
CA ARG A 78 -6.61 1.35 -7.19
C ARG A 78 -6.00 1.72 -5.83
N LEU A 79 -6.35 1.01 -4.77
CA LEU A 79 -5.74 1.23 -3.44
C LEU A 79 -4.22 0.98 -3.48
N ALA A 80 -3.78 -0.07 -4.17
CA ALA A 80 -2.35 -0.30 -4.36
C ALA A 80 -1.67 0.80 -5.19
N ASP A 81 -2.37 1.43 -6.15
CA ASP A 81 -1.83 2.51 -6.99
C ASP A 81 -1.56 3.74 -6.13
N GLU A 82 -2.56 4.13 -5.34
CA GLU A 82 -2.49 5.29 -4.46
C GLU A 82 -1.42 5.08 -3.37
N LEU A 83 -1.36 3.89 -2.75
CA LEU A 83 -0.32 3.56 -1.76
C LEU A 83 1.07 3.65 -2.38
N TYR A 84 1.27 3.11 -3.59
CA TYR A 84 2.55 3.19 -4.29
C TYR A 84 2.91 4.63 -4.64
N ALA A 85 1.96 5.43 -5.13
CA ALA A 85 2.17 6.83 -5.46
C ALA A 85 2.56 7.66 -4.23
N GLU A 86 1.92 7.43 -3.08
CA GLU A 86 2.26 8.10 -1.83
C GLU A 86 3.66 7.72 -1.35
N ILE A 87 3.99 6.42 -1.37
CA ILE A 87 5.33 5.93 -1.00
C ILE A 87 6.38 6.57 -1.90
N THR A 88 6.20 6.51 -3.21
CA THR A 88 7.16 7.08 -4.17
C THR A 88 7.31 8.60 -4.03
N ARG A 89 6.25 9.33 -3.72
CA ARG A 89 6.30 10.77 -3.46
C ARG A 89 7.16 11.12 -2.24
N ARG A 90 7.17 10.28 -1.21
CA ARG A 90 7.99 10.48 0.00
C ARG A 90 9.43 10.03 -0.16
N LEU A 91 9.71 9.21 -1.17
CA LEU A 91 11.04 8.73 -1.51
C LEU A 91 11.81 9.69 -2.44
N GLY A 92 11.11 10.56 -3.17
CA GLY A 92 11.67 11.64 -4.00
C GLY A 92 11.77 12.97 -3.27
#